data_AF-A0A6F9B582-F1
#
_entry.id   AF-A0A6F9B582-F1
#
_cell.length_a   1.000
_cell.length_b   1.000
_cell.length_c   1.000
_cell.angle_alpha   90.00
_cell.angle_beta   90.00
_cell.angle_gamma   90.00
#
_symmetry.space_group_name_H-M   'P 1'
#
loop_
_entity.id
_entity.type
_entity.pdbx_description
1 polymer ?
#
loop_
_entity_poly.entity_id
_entity_poly.type
_entity_poly.pdbx_seq_one_letter_code
_entity_poly.pdbx_strand_id
1 'polypeptide(L)'
;HVGCDRILGSDVREDRCRICGGDGSSCEAIEGLFNDSLPEGGYEEVVRIPKGSVFIHIQELNVSLNFLVLKSKGDQFFINGKLTIDTPRRFDIAGTTFHYRRPTDQPETLEALGPTNMTIIVMVLVREENPGIHYRFNPPVSRNLLSGYAWHYTSWSRCSVLCAGGGQTQQVVCKKQTDHTVVYNHFCDKRSKPKDKKRACNSEPCSPSWWSGEWSECSRSCNGGLRTREVLCKRKISPTEEKVQDDGACTPQRPPLTEPCSNHTCPPEWLALDWSECNPSCGPGFRHRVLLCKRGESGDTLPESQCPKHGRPTTRVRCNLQRCPPPMALGRGKAGGLAGTNMGSAMY
;
A
#
# COMPACT_ATOMS: atom_id res chain seq x y z
N HIS A 1 -58.90 -13.27 16.08
CA HIS A 1 -57.98 -12.50 15.22
C HIS A 1 -58.79 -11.38 14.56
N VAL A 2 -58.15 -10.28 14.16
CA VAL A 2 -58.81 -9.14 13.47
C VAL A 2 -58.10 -8.96 12.13
N GLY A 3 -58.86 -8.96 11.04
CA GLY A 3 -58.33 -8.72 9.70
C GLY A 3 -57.86 -7.28 9.52
N CYS A 4 -57.11 -6.99 8.46
CA CYS A 4 -56.68 -5.62 8.16
C CYS A 4 -57.86 -4.66 7.85
N ASP A 5 -59.02 -5.22 7.54
CA ASP A 5 -60.30 -4.56 7.30
C ASP A 5 -60.99 -4.12 8.61
N ARG A 6 -60.36 -4.40 9.77
CA ARG A 6 -60.85 -4.13 11.12
C ARG A 6 -62.07 -4.95 11.50
N ILE A 7 -62.31 -6.09 10.84
CA ILE A 7 -63.41 -7.01 11.14
C ILE A 7 -62.90 -8.16 12.02
N LEU A 8 -63.62 -8.43 13.13
CA LEU A 8 -63.38 -9.56 14.01
C LEU A 8 -63.66 -10.88 13.27
N GLY A 9 -62.68 -11.78 13.23
CA GLY A 9 -62.80 -13.07 12.53
C GLY A 9 -62.55 -13.01 11.02
N SER A 10 -62.12 -11.86 10.49
CA SER A 10 -61.70 -11.73 9.09
C SER A 10 -60.26 -12.18 8.90
N ASP A 11 -60.03 -13.03 7.89
CA ASP A 11 -58.71 -13.50 7.49
C ASP A 11 -58.02 -12.59 6.45
N VAL A 12 -58.63 -11.45 6.10
CA VAL A 12 -58.08 -10.52 5.11
C VAL A 12 -56.79 -9.89 5.64
N ARG A 13 -55.73 -9.92 4.82
CA ARG A 13 -54.38 -9.41 5.15
C ARG A 13 -53.97 -8.27 4.22
N GLU A 14 -53.02 -7.48 4.71
CA GLU A 14 -52.32 -6.52 3.87
C GLU A 14 -51.45 -7.26 2.84
N ASP A 15 -51.41 -6.73 1.62
CA ASP A 15 -50.50 -7.19 0.58
C ASP A 15 -49.08 -6.63 0.79
N ARG A 16 -48.16 -6.95 -0.14
CA ARG A 16 -46.79 -6.41 -0.16
C ARG A 16 -46.69 -4.89 -0.31
N CYS A 17 -47.79 -4.22 -0.65
CA CYS A 17 -47.92 -2.77 -0.80
C CYS A 17 -48.65 -2.14 0.38
N ARG A 18 -48.93 -2.93 1.43
CA ARG A 18 -49.61 -2.50 2.64
C ARG A 18 -51.07 -2.09 2.37
N ILE A 19 -51.68 -2.63 1.31
CA ILE A 19 -53.10 -2.48 0.97
C ILE A 19 -53.87 -3.69 1.48
N CYS A 20 -54.91 -3.45 2.27
CA CYS A 20 -55.77 -4.51 2.78
C CYS A 20 -56.56 -5.19 1.66
N GLY A 21 -56.41 -6.51 1.50
CA GLY A 21 -57.04 -7.26 0.40
C GLY A 21 -56.49 -6.92 -0.98
N GLY A 22 -55.33 -6.26 -1.06
CA GLY A 22 -54.68 -5.92 -2.31
C GLY A 22 -54.06 -7.13 -3.03
N ASP A 23 -53.78 -6.96 -4.31
CA ASP A 23 -53.15 -7.97 -5.18
C ASP A 23 -51.62 -7.82 -5.30
N GLY A 24 -51.04 -6.81 -4.63
CA GLY A 24 -49.62 -6.51 -4.69
C GLY A 24 -49.16 -5.77 -5.96
N SER A 25 -50.06 -5.28 -6.81
CA SER A 25 -49.73 -4.60 -8.07
C SER A 25 -49.54 -3.08 -7.96
N SER A 26 -49.87 -2.50 -6.79
CA SER A 26 -49.84 -1.04 -6.56
C SER A 26 -48.46 -0.48 -6.20
N CYS A 27 -47.48 -1.35 -5.97
CA CYS A 27 -46.09 -1.04 -5.64
C CYS A 27 -45.14 -2.00 -6.36
N GLU A 28 -43.88 -1.61 -6.50
CA GLU A 28 -42.80 -2.50 -6.94
C GLU A 28 -41.86 -2.79 -5.76
N ALA A 29 -40.98 -3.80 -5.86
CA ALA A 29 -39.90 -3.97 -4.88
C ALA A 29 -38.61 -3.41 -5.46
N ILE A 30 -37.98 -2.52 -4.71
CA ILE A 30 -36.62 -2.05 -4.96
C ILE A 30 -35.71 -2.66 -3.91
N GLU A 31 -34.61 -3.23 -4.38
CA GLU A 31 -33.55 -3.78 -3.55
C GLU A 31 -32.20 -3.45 -4.19
N GLY A 32 -31.21 -3.13 -3.36
CA GLY A 32 -29.89 -2.78 -3.84
C GLY A 32 -28.82 -2.86 -2.76
N LEU A 33 -27.58 -2.72 -3.22
CA LEU A 33 -26.38 -2.69 -2.39
C LEU A 33 -25.59 -1.44 -2.75
N PHE A 34 -25.19 -0.68 -1.74
CA PHE A 34 -24.32 0.48 -1.88
C PHE A 34 -22.95 0.15 -1.31
N ASN A 35 -21.95 0.05 -2.18
CA ASN A 35 -20.58 -0.39 -1.86
C ASN A 35 -19.51 0.52 -2.49
N ASP A 36 -19.86 1.78 -2.75
CA ASP A 36 -18.92 2.75 -3.31
C ASP A 36 -17.81 3.04 -2.30
N SER A 37 -16.59 3.25 -2.80
CA SER A 37 -15.44 3.69 -2.00
C SER A 37 -15.55 5.18 -1.74
N LEU A 38 -15.60 5.58 -0.47
CA LEU A 38 -15.95 6.95 -0.08
C LEU A 38 -14.76 7.69 0.55
N PRO A 39 -14.61 8.99 0.29
CA PRO A 39 -13.62 9.81 0.99
C PRO A 39 -13.99 9.92 2.48
N GLU A 40 -13.00 9.77 3.34
CA GLU A 40 -13.18 9.77 4.80
C GLU A 40 -13.70 11.13 5.30
N GLY A 41 -14.65 11.12 6.24
CA GLY A 41 -15.15 12.32 6.93
C GLY A 41 -16.37 13.02 6.30
N GLY A 42 -16.93 12.48 5.21
CA GLY A 42 -18.09 13.05 4.50
C GLY A 42 -19.44 12.37 4.80
N TYR A 43 -20.53 13.04 4.41
CA TYR A 43 -21.85 12.41 4.26
C TYR A 43 -22.08 12.03 2.80
N GLU A 44 -22.44 10.79 2.55
CA GLU A 44 -22.63 10.26 1.20
C GLU A 44 -24.05 9.71 1.04
N GLU A 45 -24.70 10.03 -0.07
CA GLU A 45 -26.08 9.63 -0.32
C GLU A 45 -26.17 8.16 -0.75
N VAL A 46 -26.91 7.35 0.02
CA VAL A 46 -27.08 5.91 -0.25
C VAL A 46 -28.26 5.68 -1.18
N VAL A 47 -29.45 6.16 -0.80
CA VAL A 47 -30.69 5.97 -1.56
C VAL A 47 -31.75 6.99 -1.19
N ARG A 48 -32.61 7.34 -2.16
CA ARG A 48 -33.82 8.15 -1.95
C ARG A 48 -35.03 7.23 -1.89
N ILE A 49 -35.81 7.34 -0.82
CA ILE A 49 -37.03 6.56 -0.62
C ILE A 49 -38.23 7.48 -0.91
N PRO A 50 -38.96 7.26 -2.03
CA PRO A 50 -40.07 8.12 -2.42
C PRO A 50 -41.20 8.14 -1.39
N LYS A 51 -41.99 9.21 -1.42
CA LYS A 51 -43.30 9.26 -0.75
C LYS A 51 -44.15 8.03 -1.12
N GLY A 52 -44.82 7.45 -0.13
CA GLY A 52 -45.71 6.31 -0.26
C GLY A 52 -45.01 4.96 -0.13
N SER A 53 -43.69 4.93 0.09
CA SER A 53 -42.94 3.68 0.19
C SER A 53 -43.25 2.93 1.48
N VAL A 54 -43.32 1.61 1.39
CA VAL A 54 -43.60 0.68 2.50
C VAL A 54 -42.48 -0.36 2.64
N PHE A 55 -42.46 -1.07 3.76
CA PHE A 55 -41.46 -2.12 4.06
C PHE A 55 -40.00 -1.69 3.84
N ILE A 56 -39.65 -0.53 4.39
CA ILE A 56 -38.31 0.03 4.32
C ILE A 56 -37.40 -0.74 5.28
N HIS A 57 -36.30 -1.26 4.77
CA HIS A 57 -35.26 -1.95 5.52
C HIS A 57 -33.90 -1.54 4.98
N ILE A 58 -33.06 -0.99 5.84
CA ILE A 58 -31.72 -0.52 5.50
C ILE A 58 -30.78 -1.09 6.55
N GLN A 59 -29.70 -1.72 6.10
CA GLN A 59 -28.82 -2.46 6.98
C GLN A 59 -27.39 -2.42 6.44
N GLU A 60 -26.42 -2.15 7.32
CA GLU A 60 -25.01 -2.38 7.01
C GLU A 60 -24.71 -3.87 6.87
N LEU A 61 -23.81 -4.25 5.96
CA LEU A 61 -23.44 -5.66 5.76
C LEU A 61 -22.59 -6.22 6.90
N ASN A 62 -21.79 -5.37 7.54
CA ASN A 62 -20.94 -5.74 8.66
C ASN A 62 -20.91 -4.62 9.70
N VAL A 63 -20.52 -4.94 10.93
CA VAL A 63 -20.35 -3.94 12.01
C VAL A 63 -19.29 -2.94 11.58
N SER A 64 -19.61 -1.65 11.69
CA SER A 64 -18.72 -0.57 11.26
C SER A 64 -18.76 0.64 12.20
N LEU A 65 -17.77 1.53 12.07
CA LEU A 65 -17.73 2.85 12.71
C LEU A 65 -18.55 3.91 11.96
N ASN A 66 -19.11 3.57 10.80
CA ASN A 66 -20.00 4.46 10.06
C ASN A 66 -21.35 4.59 10.76
N PHE A 67 -22.13 5.58 10.31
CA PHE A 67 -23.47 5.83 10.82
C PHE A 67 -24.45 6.05 9.67
N LEU A 68 -25.58 5.35 9.70
CA LEU A 68 -26.74 5.58 8.85
C LEU A 68 -27.41 6.89 9.24
N VAL A 69 -27.72 7.71 8.24
CA VAL A 69 -28.26 9.05 8.42
C VAL A 69 -29.56 9.15 7.64
N LEU A 70 -30.57 9.78 8.24
CA LEU A 70 -31.84 10.01 7.56
C LEU A 70 -32.14 11.50 7.51
N LYS A 71 -32.43 12.04 6.32
CA LYS A 71 -32.79 13.44 6.11
C LYS A 71 -33.95 13.64 5.13
N SER A 72 -34.53 14.83 5.13
CA SER A 72 -35.52 15.26 4.14
C SER A 72 -34.86 15.75 2.85
N LYS A 73 -35.65 15.92 1.79
CA LYS A 73 -35.20 16.60 0.56
C LYS A 73 -34.76 18.05 0.79
N GLY A 74 -35.27 18.71 1.83
CA GLY A 74 -34.91 20.09 2.20
C GLY A 74 -33.75 20.19 3.20
N ASP A 75 -32.89 19.17 3.26
CA ASP A 75 -31.71 19.10 4.14
C ASP A 75 -31.99 19.18 5.65
N GLN A 76 -33.21 18.82 6.06
CA GLN A 76 -33.52 18.61 7.47
C GLN A 76 -33.10 17.19 7.87
N PHE A 77 -32.12 17.08 8.77
CA PHE A 77 -31.73 15.80 9.36
C PHE A 77 -32.75 15.33 10.40
N PHE A 78 -33.08 14.04 10.34
CA PHE A 78 -33.99 13.37 11.26
C PHE A 78 -33.26 12.37 12.18
N ILE A 79 -32.23 11.69 11.67
CA ILE A 79 -31.39 10.74 12.42
C ILE A 79 -29.93 10.97 12.03
N ASN A 80 -29.02 11.04 13.02
CA ASN A 80 -27.57 11.13 12.90
C ASN A 80 -27.08 12.27 11.98
N GLY A 81 -27.48 13.51 12.26
CA GLY A 81 -27.08 14.70 11.46
C GLY A 81 -26.31 15.75 12.24
N LYS A 82 -25.76 16.75 11.54
CA LYS A 82 -25.12 17.95 12.13
C LYS A 82 -24.05 17.65 13.20
N LEU A 83 -23.22 16.62 12.99
CA LEU A 83 -22.18 16.17 13.93
C LEU A 83 -22.70 15.59 15.26
N THR A 84 -24.01 15.36 15.37
CA THR A 84 -24.63 14.68 16.51
C THR A 84 -25.03 13.26 16.14
N ILE A 85 -24.70 12.31 17.02
CA ILE A 85 -25.11 10.91 16.90
C ILE A 85 -26.30 10.67 17.83
N ASP A 86 -27.41 10.24 17.25
CA ASP A 86 -28.63 9.95 17.98
C ASP A 86 -28.53 8.60 18.70
N THR A 87 -29.22 8.48 19.83
CA THR A 87 -29.34 7.21 20.54
C THR A 87 -30.31 6.26 19.81
N PRO A 88 -30.00 4.94 19.73
CA PRO A 88 -30.90 3.96 19.12
C PRO A 88 -32.29 3.96 19.79
N ARG A 89 -33.33 4.25 19.01
CA ARG A 89 -34.74 4.32 19.47
C ARG A 89 -35.71 4.33 18.28
N ARG A 90 -37.00 4.50 18.59
CA ARG A 90 -38.05 4.74 17.60
C ARG A 90 -38.20 6.23 17.32
N PHE A 91 -38.37 6.59 16.05
CA PHE A 91 -38.57 7.96 15.59
C PHE A 91 -39.79 8.05 14.68
N ASP A 92 -40.73 8.94 14.97
CA ASP A 92 -41.88 9.20 14.10
C ASP A 92 -41.52 10.24 13.05
N ILE A 93 -41.17 9.77 11.84
CA ILE A 93 -40.63 10.57 10.74
C ILE A 93 -41.39 10.24 9.47
N ALA A 94 -41.68 11.25 8.65
CA ALA A 94 -42.34 11.07 7.37
C ALA A 94 -43.66 10.26 7.47
N GLY A 95 -44.42 10.43 8.55
CA GLY A 95 -45.73 9.76 8.74
C GLY A 95 -45.66 8.27 9.10
N THR A 96 -44.48 7.74 9.40
CA THR A 96 -44.29 6.36 9.86
C THR A 96 -43.26 6.30 10.99
N THR A 97 -43.18 5.17 11.69
CA THR A 97 -42.22 4.96 12.77
C THR A 97 -40.99 4.25 12.25
N PHE A 98 -39.85 4.92 12.32
CA PHE A 98 -38.53 4.35 12.04
C PHE A 98 -37.95 3.71 13.30
N HIS A 99 -37.54 2.47 13.18
CA HIS A 99 -36.84 1.70 14.20
C HIS A 99 -35.35 1.76 13.91
N TYR A 100 -34.63 2.63 14.61
CA TYR A 100 -33.18 2.77 14.50
C TYR A 100 -32.49 1.92 15.57
N ARG A 101 -31.69 0.94 15.15
CA ARG A 101 -31.01 -0.02 16.02
C ARG A 101 -29.53 -0.11 15.67
N ARG A 102 -28.67 -0.06 16.68
CA ARG A 102 -27.22 -0.20 16.55
C ARG A 102 -26.65 -1.02 17.72
N PRO A 103 -26.82 -2.36 17.71
CA PRO A 103 -26.26 -3.24 18.74
C PRO A 103 -24.73 -3.24 18.66
N THR A 104 -24.05 -3.68 19.72
CA THR A 104 -22.58 -3.76 19.75
C THR A 104 -22.01 -4.90 18.90
N ASP A 105 -22.82 -5.94 18.65
CA ASP A 105 -22.43 -7.20 18.03
C ASP A 105 -23.11 -7.46 16.68
N GLN A 106 -23.94 -6.52 16.21
CA GLN A 106 -24.72 -6.66 14.98
C GLN A 106 -24.66 -5.36 14.17
N PRO A 107 -24.78 -5.43 12.83
CA PRO A 107 -24.75 -4.24 11.98
C PRO A 107 -25.88 -3.25 12.29
N GLU A 108 -25.63 -1.98 12.00
CA GLU A 108 -26.62 -0.92 12.16
C GLU A 108 -27.81 -1.13 11.21
N THR A 109 -29.02 -0.89 11.72
CA THR A 109 -30.28 -1.07 10.97
C THR A 109 -31.24 0.09 11.15
N LEU A 110 -31.94 0.40 10.07
CA LEU A 110 -33.02 1.38 10.02
C LEU A 110 -34.22 0.80 9.27
N GLU A 111 -35.33 0.61 9.97
CA GLU A 111 -36.51 -0.07 9.45
C GLU A 111 -37.80 0.75 9.65
N ALA A 112 -38.72 0.72 8.69
CA ALA A 112 -40.05 1.29 8.84
C ALA A 112 -41.08 0.55 7.97
N LEU A 113 -42.29 0.36 8.49
CA LEU A 113 -43.37 -0.27 7.72
C LEU A 113 -43.95 0.66 6.64
N GLY A 114 -43.85 1.99 6.80
CA GLY A 114 -44.50 2.97 5.93
C GLY A 114 -46.01 3.04 6.12
N PRO A 115 -46.78 3.62 5.18
CA PRO A 115 -46.28 4.37 4.02
C PRO A 115 -45.66 5.70 4.43
N THR A 116 -44.62 6.14 3.73
CA THR A 116 -44.05 7.48 3.95
C THR A 116 -44.97 8.57 3.39
N ASN A 117 -45.10 9.71 4.06
CA ASN A 117 -45.88 10.86 3.59
C ASN A 117 -45.05 11.88 2.79
N MET A 118 -43.72 11.73 2.78
CA MET A 118 -42.76 12.54 2.04
C MET A 118 -41.57 11.69 1.56
N THR A 119 -40.80 12.21 0.61
CA THR A 119 -39.54 11.57 0.18
C THR A 119 -38.45 11.81 1.22
N ILE A 120 -37.78 10.74 1.63
CA ILE A 120 -36.66 10.77 2.57
C ILE A 120 -35.38 10.32 1.86
N ILE A 121 -34.25 10.75 2.37
CA ILE A 121 -32.93 10.48 1.82
C ILE A 121 -32.11 9.77 2.90
N VAL A 122 -31.61 8.60 2.56
CA VAL A 122 -30.70 7.80 3.37
C VAL A 122 -29.29 8.20 2.97
N MET A 123 -28.47 8.55 3.94
CA MET A 123 -27.06 8.85 3.77
C MET A 123 -26.23 7.95 4.71
N VAL A 124 -24.93 7.92 4.50
CA VAL A 124 -23.96 7.36 5.43
C VAL A 124 -22.95 8.44 5.81
N LEU A 125 -22.65 8.55 7.11
CA LEU A 125 -21.53 9.34 7.62
C LEU A 125 -20.30 8.43 7.67
N VAL A 126 -19.31 8.72 6.82
CA VAL A 126 -18.14 7.87 6.60
C VAL A 126 -17.07 8.18 7.65
N ARG A 127 -16.80 7.20 8.51
CA ARG A 127 -15.73 7.20 9.52
C ARG A 127 -14.63 6.19 9.20
N GLU A 128 -14.94 5.17 8.41
CA GLU A 128 -14.01 4.14 7.95
C GLU A 128 -14.45 3.60 6.59
N GLU A 129 -13.76 2.58 6.08
CA GLU A 129 -14.13 1.91 4.83
C GLU A 129 -15.56 1.35 4.91
N ASN A 130 -16.37 1.60 3.89
CA ASN A 130 -17.76 1.18 3.85
C ASN A 130 -17.86 -0.34 3.62
N PRO A 131 -18.38 -1.14 4.58
CA PRO A 131 -18.56 -2.58 4.40
C PRO A 131 -19.65 -2.93 3.39
N GLY A 132 -20.46 -1.95 3.00
CA GLY A 132 -21.62 -2.08 2.13
C GLY A 132 -22.92 -1.89 2.89
N ILE A 133 -23.90 -1.24 2.26
CA ILE A 133 -25.22 -0.99 2.83
C ILE A 133 -26.28 -1.64 1.93
N HIS A 134 -26.96 -2.63 2.47
CA HIS A 134 -28.11 -3.27 1.83
C HIS A 134 -29.38 -2.47 2.12
N TYR A 135 -30.19 -2.24 1.09
CA TYR A 135 -31.48 -1.58 1.25
C TYR A 135 -32.55 -2.29 0.44
N ARG A 136 -33.77 -2.31 0.99
CA ARG A 136 -34.98 -2.73 0.30
C ARG A 136 -36.19 -1.92 0.75
N PHE A 137 -37.09 -1.63 -0.17
CA PHE A 137 -38.37 -0.95 0.09
C PHE A 137 -39.31 -1.12 -1.10
N ASN A 138 -40.61 -0.91 -0.86
CA ASN A 138 -41.62 -1.02 -1.90
C ASN A 138 -42.27 0.35 -2.19
N PRO A 139 -41.81 1.10 -3.21
CA PRO A 139 -42.44 2.37 -3.60
C PRO A 139 -43.72 2.14 -4.42
N PRO A 140 -44.67 3.07 -4.39
CA PRO A 140 -45.89 2.98 -5.19
C PRO A 140 -45.57 3.07 -6.68
N VAL A 141 -46.23 2.25 -7.50
CA VAL A 141 -46.11 2.29 -8.96
C VAL A 141 -46.72 3.60 -9.46
N SER A 142 -45.88 4.59 -9.73
CA SER A 142 -46.32 5.81 -10.39
C SER A 142 -46.46 5.54 -11.88
N ARG A 143 -47.71 5.35 -12.34
CA ARG A 143 -48.05 5.20 -13.78
C ARG A 143 -47.58 6.39 -14.64
N ASN A 144 -47.11 7.49 -14.04
CA ASN A 144 -46.60 8.68 -14.73
C ASN A 144 -45.06 8.72 -14.94
N LEU A 145 -44.26 7.81 -14.38
CA LEU A 145 -42.78 7.91 -14.46
C LEU A 145 -42.16 7.17 -15.65
N LEU A 146 -42.85 6.22 -16.28
CA LEU A 146 -42.32 5.48 -17.45
C LEU A 146 -42.28 6.32 -18.75
N SER A 147 -42.88 7.50 -18.78
CA SER A 147 -42.91 8.37 -19.96
C SER A 147 -41.88 9.51 -19.94
N GLY A 148 -41.05 9.61 -18.90
CA GLY A 148 -40.21 10.79 -18.66
C GLY A 148 -38.72 10.53 -18.46
N TYR A 149 -38.26 9.28 -18.44
CA TYR A 149 -36.84 8.94 -18.27
C TYR A 149 -36.39 7.94 -19.32
N ALA A 150 -35.15 8.06 -19.76
CA ALA A 150 -34.57 7.17 -20.76
C ALA A 150 -33.08 6.95 -20.49
N TRP A 151 -32.58 5.80 -20.93
CA TRP A 151 -31.15 5.52 -20.95
C TRP A 151 -30.47 6.31 -22.05
N HIS A 152 -29.41 7.05 -21.69
CA HIS A 152 -28.60 7.80 -22.63
C HIS A 152 -27.13 7.48 -22.45
N TYR A 153 -26.41 7.41 -23.56
CA TYR A 153 -24.95 7.36 -23.53
C TYR A 153 -24.38 8.72 -23.10
N THR A 154 -23.36 8.68 -22.26
CA THR A 154 -22.54 9.86 -21.93
C THR A 154 -21.56 10.16 -23.07
N SER A 155 -20.78 11.22 -22.92
CA SER A 155 -19.60 11.43 -23.77
C SER A 155 -18.56 10.35 -23.49
N TRP A 156 -17.70 10.07 -24.47
CA TRP A 156 -16.57 9.16 -24.28
C TRP A 156 -15.67 9.64 -23.14
N SER A 157 -15.22 8.71 -22.30
CA SER A 157 -14.21 8.98 -21.28
C SER A 157 -12.92 9.51 -21.91
N ARG A 158 -12.01 10.05 -21.09
CA ARG A 158 -10.61 10.21 -21.52
C ARG A 158 -10.02 8.83 -21.83
N CYS A 159 -9.05 8.80 -22.74
CA CYS A 159 -8.34 7.57 -23.06
C CYS A 159 -7.51 7.13 -21.85
N SER A 160 -7.48 5.82 -21.58
CA SER A 160 -6.76 5.26 -20.42
C SER A 160 -5.25 5.51 -20.46
N VAL A 161 -4.69 5.68 -21.65
CA VAL A 161 -3.26 6.00 -21.87
C VAL A 161 -3.14 7.06 -22.96
N LEU A 162 -2.00 7.76 -23.01
CA LEU A 162 -1.75 8.81 -24.00
C LEU A 162 -1.23 8.27 -25.34
N CYS A 163 -0.70 7.05 -25.36
CA CYS A 163 -0.09 6.41 -26.53
C CYS A 163 -0.03 4.89 -26.35
N ALA A 164 0.37 4.16 -27.40
CA ALA A 164 0.53 2.71 -27.46
C ALA A 164 -0.74 1.89 -27.16
N GLY A 165 -1.91 2.43 -27.50
CA GLY A 165 -3.19 1.73 -27.46
C GLY A 165 -3.86 1.73 -26.09
N GLY A 166 -4.89 2.56 -25.93
CA GLY A 166 -5.76 2.60 -24.75
C GLY A 166 -7.21 2.25 -25.04
N GLY A 167 -8.02 2.29 -23.98
CA GLY A 167 -9.47 2.16 -24.05
C GLY A 167 -10.17 3.44 -23.64
N GLN A 168 -11.23 3.80 -24.37
CA GLN A 168 -12.26 4.73 -23.92
C GLN A 168 -13.56 3.97 -23.66
N THR A 169 -14.28 4.39 -22.63
CA THR A 169 -15.59 3.83 -22.27
C THR A 169 -16.66 4.92 -22.40
N GLN A 170 -17.78 4.56 -23.01
CA GLN A 170 -18.98 5.39 -23.06
C GLN A 170 -20.05 4.74 -22.19
N GLN A 171 -20.33 5.35 -21.06
CA GLN A 171 -21.25 4.80 -20.05
C GLN A 171 -22.70 5.12 -20.40
N VAL A 172 -23.62 4.31 -19.89
CA VAL A 172 -25.05 4.57 -19.98
C VAL A 172 -25.59 5.09 -18.65
N VAL A 173 -26.20 6.27 -18.69
CA VAL A 173 -26.81 6.94 -17.53
C VAL A 173 -28.31 7.13 -17.76
N CYS A 174 -29.09 7.09 -16.69
CA CYS A 174 -30.50 7.43 -16.76
C CYS A 174 -30.65 8.95 -16.79
N LYS A 175 -31.39 9.48 -17.76
CA LYS A 175 -31.69 10.91 -17.86
C LYS A 175 -33.18 11.16 -17.89
N LYS A 176 -33.58 12.30 -17.35
CA LYS A 176 -34.93 12.83 -17.51
C LYS A 176 -35.09 13.40 -18.93
N GLN A 177 -36.16 13.05 -19.61
CA GLN A 177 -36.43 13.44 -21.00
C GLN A 177 -36.72 14.94 -21.15
N THR A 178 -37.22 15.60 -20.10
CA THR A 178 -37.62 17.02 -20.18
C THR A 178 -36.44 17.99 -20.14
N ASP A 179 -35.41 17.70 -19.34
CA ASP A 179 -34.30 18.62 -19.05
C ASP A 179 -32.92 17.97 -19.22
N HIS A 180 -32.87 16.70 -19.65
CA HIS A 180 -31.66 15.90 -19.84
C HIS A 180 -30.74 15.80 -18.61
N THR A 181 -31.27 16.09 -17.41
CA THR A 181 -30.53 15.91 -16.17
C THR A 181 -30.29 14.43 -15.91
N VAL A 182 -29.07 14.12 -15.45
CA VAL A 182 -28.72 12.76 -15.04
C VAL A 182 -29.39 12.47 -13.70
N VAL A 183 -30.10 11.35 -13.63
CA VAL A 183 -30.79 10.87 -12.45
C VAL A 183 -30.33 9.46 -12.12
N TYR A 184 -30.71 8.96 -10.96
CA TYR A 184 -30.37 7.61 -10.54
C TYR A 184 -30.95 6.53 -11.45
N ASN A 185 -30.24 5.41 -11.54
CA ASN A 185 -30.55 4.30 -12.44
C ASN A 185 -31.96 3.70 -12.26
N HIS A 186 -32.53 3.75 -11.05
CA HIS A 186 -33.86 3.18 -10.76
C HIS A 186 -35.02 3.93 -11.42
N PHE A 187 -34.81 5.16 -11.90
CA PHE A 187 -35.82 5.89 -12.67
C PHE A 187 -35.99 5.37 -14.11
N CYS A 188 -35.02 4.61 -14.62
CA CYS A 188 -35.06 4.00 -15.95
C CYS A 188 -35.26 2.48 -15.85
N ASP A 189 -35.99 1.89 -16.79
CA ASP A 189 -36.23 0.44 -16.78
C ASP A 189 -34.92 -0.34 -16.95
N LYS A 190 -34.53 -1.09 -15.92
CA LYS A 190 -33.31 -1.92 -15.91
C LYS A 190 -33.27 -2.90 -17.08
N ARG A 191 -34.42 -3.40 -17.56
CA ARG A 191 -34.48 -4.35 -18.70
C ARG A 191 -34.10 -3.72 -20.03
N SER A 192 -34.28 -2.40 -20.17
CA SER A 192 -33.93 -1.65 -21.38
C SER A 192 -32.53 -1.03 -21.33
N LYS A 193 -31.75 -1.24 -20.25
CA LYS A 193 -30.42 -0.66 -20.09
C LYS A 193 -29.46 -1.22 -21.15
N PRO A 194 -28.94 -0.39 -22.07
CA PRO A 194 -27.91 -0.81 -23.02
C PRO A 194 -26.59 -1.12 -22.31
N LYS A 195 -25.73 -1.91 -22.97
CA LYS A 195 -24.36 -2.15 -22.49
C LYS A 195 -23.49 -0.91 -22.76
N ASP A 196 -22.55 -0.66 -21.86
CA ASP A 196 -21.52 0.35 -22.07
C ASP A 196 -20.70 0.03 -23.32
N LYS A 197 -20.38 1.06 -24.10
CA LYS A 197 -19.55 0.91 -25.29
C LYS A 197 -18.08 1.10 -24.92
N LYS A 198 -17.23 0.31 -25.57
CA LYS A 198 -15.77 0.43 -25.46
C LYS A 198 -15.18 0.64 -26.85
N ARG A 199 -14.15 1.47 -26.96
CA ARG A 199 -13.39 1.61 -28.20
C ARG A 199 -11.90 1.80 -27.90
N ALA A 200 -11.08 1.41 -28.86
CA ALA A 200 -9.65 1.71 -28.84
C ALA A 200 -9.41 3.21 -29.07
N CYS A 201 -8.36 3.74 -28.46
CA CYS A 201 -7.90 5.12 -28.60
C CYS A 201 -6.38 5.18 -28.52
N ASN A 202 -5.78 6.27 -29.01
CA ASN A 202 -4.34 6.53 -28.93
C ASN A 202 -3.47 5.35 -29.39
N SER A 203 -3.78 4.80 -30.57
CA SER A 203 -3.07 3.65 -31.16
C SER A 203 -1.63 3.95 -31.57
N GLU A 204 -1.25 5.22 -31.67
CA GLU A 204 0.08 5.60 -32.06
C GLU A 204 1.13 5.21 -31.00
N PRO A 205 2.28 4.66 -31.40
CA PRO A 205 3.37 4.34 -30.50
C PRO A 205 3.83 5.54 -29.67
N CYS A 206 4.20 5.30 -28.42
CA CYS A 206 4.76 6.34 -27.56
C CYS A 206 6.07 6.90 -28.11
N SER A 207 6.45 8.10 -27.68
CA SER A 207 7.81 8.60 -27.87
C SER A 207 8.80 7.70 -27.13
N PRO A 208 9.98 7.42 -27.71
CA PRO A 208 11.03 6.64 -27.06
C PRO A 208 11.53 7.34 -25.79
N SER A 209 11.80 6.56 -24.75
CA SER A 209 12.32 7.06 -23.47
C SER A 209 13.37 6.14 -22.87
N TRP A 210 14.22 6.70 -22.01
CA TRP A 210 15.24 5.92 -21.31
C TRP A 210 14.60 5.02 -20.26
N TRP A 211 14.93 3.75 -20.34
CA TRP A 211 14.69 2.79 -19.27
C TRP A 211 16.02 2.49 -18.57
N SER A 212 16.02 2.57 -17.24
CA SER A 212 17.16 2.19 -16.40
C SER A 212 16.79 0.98 -15.57
N GLY A 213 17.57 -0.10 -15.68
CA GLY A 213 17.47 -1.27 -14.83
C GLY A 213 17.98 -1.00 -13.42
N GLU A 214 17.94 -2.06 -12.61
CA GLU A 214 18.48 -2.04 -11.25
C GLU A 214 20.01 -1.95 -11.27
N TRP A 215 20.56 -1.38 -10.20
CA TRP A 215 21.99 -1.36 -9.99
C TRP A 215 22.50 -2.73 -9.57
N SER A 216 23.66 -3.13 -10.11
CA SER A 216 24.42 -4.28 -9.67
C SER A 216 24.87 -4.12 -8.22
N GLU A 217 25.32 -5.21 -7.62
CA GLU A 217 26.11 -5.15 -6.40
C GLU A 217 27.34 -4.26 -6.61
N CYS A 218 27.80 -3.64 -5.52
CA CYS A 218 28.98 -2.79 -5.55
C CYS A 218 30.22 -3.65 -5.77
N SER A 219 31.10 -3.25 -6.67
CA SER A 219 32.35 -3.99 -6.96
C SER A 219 33.26 -4.14 -5.73
N ARG A 220 33.08 -3.29 -4.73
CA ARG A 220 33.76 -3.37 -3.44
C ARG A 220 32.76 -3.12 -2.31
N SER A 221 32.89 -3.89 -1.24
CA SER A 221 32.08 -3.68 -0.04
C SER A 221 32.47 -2.41 0.70
N CYS A 222 33.71 -1.91 0.54
CA CYS A 222 34.25 -0.76 1.27
C CYS A 222 35.40 -0.08 0.49
N ASN A 223 35.87 1.08 0.95
CA ASN A 223 36.92 1.91 0.33
C ASN A 223 36.58 2.41 -1.09
N GLY A 224 35.30 2.60 -1.40
CA GLY A 224 34.83 3.08 -2.69
C GLY A 224 34.88 1.99 -3.76
N GLY A 225 33.73 1.72 -4.37
CA GLY A 225 33.57 0.83 -5.52
C GLY A 225 32.69 1.48 -6.59
N LEU A 226 32.39 0.72 -7.63
CA LEU A 226 31.46 1.10 -8.69
C LEU A 226 30.36 0.06 -8.77
N ARG A 227 29.13 0.52 -8.96
CA ARG A 227 28.00 -0.31 -9.36
C ARG A 227 27.59 0.08 -10.77
N THR A 228 27.04 -0.89 -11.49
CA THR A 228 26.67 -0.74 -12.91
C THR A 228 25.19 -1.04 -13.09
N ARG A 229 24.55 -0.45 -14.09
CA ARG A 229 23.17 -0.78 -14.44
C ARG A 229 22.99 -0.80 -15.94
N GLU A 230 21.95 -1.49 -16.40
CA GLU A 230 21.54 -1.44 -17.79
C GLU A 230 20.73 -0.16 -18.07
N VAL A 231 21.02 0.50 -19.19
CA VAL A 231 20.27 1.68 -19.66
C VAL A 231 19.93 1.47 -21.13
N LEU A 232 18.65 1.31 -21.45
CA LEU A 232 18.18 1.05 -22.82
C LEU A 232 17.22 2.14 -23.26
N CYS A 233 17.33 2.57 -24.52
CA CYS A 233 16.29 3.37 -25.15
C CYS A 233 15.13 2.46 -25.53
N LYS A 234 13.94 2.66 -24.96
CA LYS A 234 12.77 1.82 -25.22
C LYS A 234 11.62 2.63 -25.78
N ARG A 235 10.87 2.03 -26.69
CA ARG A 235 9.65 2.61 -27.27
C ARG A 235 8.50 1.62 -27.13
N LYS A 236 7.44 2.06 -26.46
CA LYS A 236 6.20 1.29 -26.35
C LYS A 236 5.40 1.42 -27.65
N ILE A 237 5.18 0.30 -28.34
CA ILE A 237 4.48 0.23 -29.63
C ILE A 237 3.01 -0.07 -29.42
N SER A 238 2.71 -1.00 -28.51
CA SER A 238 1.35 -1.43 -28.18
C SER A 238 1.25 -1.77 -26.68
N PRO A 239 0.08 -2.20 -26.17
CA PRO A 239 -0.07 -2.57 -24.77
C PRO A 239 0.85 -3.72 -24.36
N THR A 240 1.17 -4.61 -25.31
CA THR A 240 1.94 -5.84 -25.09
C THR A 240 3.32 -5.80 -25.74
N GLU A 241 3.60 -4.81 -26.59
CA GLU A 241 4.82 -4.72 -27.37
C GLU A 241 5.63 -3.47 -26.99
N GLU A 242 6.85 -3.73 -26.53
CA GLU A 242 7.88 -2.74 -26.27
C GLU A 242 9.13 -3.13 -27.05
N LYS A 243 9.74 -2.17 -27.74
CA LYS A 243 10.94 -2.39 -28.53
C LYS A 243 12.10 -1.56 -28.00
N VAL A 244 13.27 -2.17 -27.93
CA VAL A 244 14.53 -1.44 -27.77
C VAL A 244 14.80 -0.68 -29.08
N GLN A 245 15.23 0.55 -28.95
CA GLN A 245 15.58 1.44 -30.05
C GLN A 245 17.07 1.82 -29.96
N ASP A 246 17.56 2.47 -31.00
CA ASP A 246 18.89 3.09 -30.97
C ASP A 246 18.94 4.22 -29.92
N ASP A 247 20.10 4.39 -29.28
CA ASP A 247 20.31 5.40 -28.24
C ASP A 247 20.02 6.82 -28.72
N GLY A 248 20.23 7.13 -30.01
CA GLY A 248 19.94 8.43 -30.61
C GLY A 248 18.46 8.78 -30.70
N ALA A 249 17.55 7.81 -30.51
CA ALA A 249 16.12 8.04 -30.51
C ALA A 249 15.61 8.64 -29.19
N CYS A 250 16.31 8.44 -28.08
CA CYS A 250 15.88 8.89 -26.76
C CYS A 250 16.45 10.27 -26.39
N THR A 251 15.62 11.09 -25.74
CA THR A 251 16.01 12.39 -25.18
C THR A 251 15.52 12.51 -23.73
N PRO A 252 16.23 13.21 -22.82
CA PRO A 252 17.52 13.91 -22.98
C PRO A 252 18.72 12.93 -23.03
N GLN A 253 19.94 13.35 -22.67
CA GLN A 253 21.12 12.49 -22.71
C GLN A 253 20.96 11.18 -21.92
N ARG A 254 21.69 10.14 -22.35
CA ARG A 254 21.69 8.81 -21.74
C ARG A 254 22.04 8.88 -20.25
N PRO A 255 21.21 8.33 -19.35
CA PRO A 255 21.54 8.20 -17.95
C PRO A 255 22.87 7.44 -17.72
N PRO A 256 23.58 7.71 -16.60
CA PRO A 256 24.85 7.05 -16.34
C PRO A 256 24.67 5.55 -16.14
N LEU A 257 25.56 4.77 -16.76
CA LEU A 257 25.63 3.32 -16.61
C LEU A 257 26.36 2.90 -15.34
N THR A 258 27.15 3.79 -14.73
CA THR A 258 27.95 3.49 -13.55
C THR A 258 27.80 4.58 -12.50
N GLU A 259 27.91 4.19 -11.23
CA GLU A 259 27.84 5.10 -10.09
C GLU A 259 28.78 4.65 -8.96
N PRO A 260 29.43 5.59 -8.24
CA PRO A 260 30.19 5.25 -7.05
C PRO A 260 29.31 4.66 -5.96
N CYS A 261 29.84 3.66 -5.25
CA CYS A 261 29.18 3.01 -4.12
C CYS A 261 30.18 2.67 -3.01
N SER A 262 29.67 2.27 -1.85
CA SER A 262 30.48 1.84 -0.70
C SER A 262 31.54 2.86 -0.25
N ASN A 263 31.11 4.09 0.03
CA ASN A 263 32.00 5.18 0.45
C ASN A 263 32.49 5.06 1.92
N HIS A 264 32.19 3.95 2.60
CA HIS A 264 32.68 3.71 3.95
C HIS A 264 34.05 3.01 3.90
N THR A 265 34.89 3.26 4.89
CA THR A 265 36.22 2.65 4.96
C THR A 265 36.12 1.18 5.40
N CYS A 266 36.98 0.31 4.86
CA CYS A 266 37.01 -1.09 5.26
C CYS A 266 37.31 -1.23 6.77
N PRO A 267 36.74 -2.25 7.44
CA PRO A 267 37.14 -2.56 8.81
C PRO A 267 38.62 -2.97 8.84
N PRO A 268 39.34 -2.68 9.94
CA PRO A 268 40.72 -3.08 10.09
C PRO A 268 40.85 -4.58 10.43
N GLU A 269 41.88 -5.21 9.88
CA GLU A 269 42.15 -6.64 10.01
C GLU A 269 43.59 -6.91 10.50
N TRP A 270 43.78 -8.08 11.10
CA TRP A 270 45.09 -8.52 11.58
C TRP A 270 45.93 -9.09 10.44
N LEU A 271 47.03 -8.43 10.12
CA LEU A 271 48.09 -8.97 9.27
C LEU A 271 49.17 -9.60 10.15
N ALA A 272 49.31 -10.92 10.06
CA ALA A 272 50.39 -11.63 10.75
C ALA A 272 51.64 -11.67 9.85
N LEU A 273 52.74 -11.10 10.34
CA LEU A 273 54.03 -11.20 9.65
C LEU A 273 54.66 -12.58 9.84
N ASP A 274 55.77 -12.81 9.14
CA ASP A 274 56.55 -14.03 9.24
C ASP A 274 57.07 -14.28 10.65
N TRP A 275 57.27 -15.56 10.96
CA TRP A 275 57.82 -16.00 12.24
C TRP A 275 59.32 -15.71 12.31
N SER A 276 59.76 -15.27 13.48
CA SER A 276 61.18 -15.21 13.84
C SER A 276 61.81 -16.60 13.81
N GLU A 277 63.14 -16.62 13.79
CA GLU A 277 63.89 -17.82 14.14
C GLU A 277 63.57 -18.29 15.56
N CYS A 278 63.84 -19.56 15.84
CA CYS A 278 63.61 -20.17 17.16
C CYS A 278 64.68 -19.68 18.14
N ASN A 279 64.27 -19.22 19.33
CA ASN A 279 65.19 -18.82 20.38
C ASN A 279 64.94 -19.64 21.67
N PRO A 280 65.97 -20.25 22.29
CA PRO A 280 67.34 -20.40 21.80
C PRO A 280 67.41 -21.14 20.46
N SER A 281 68.47 -20.91 19.69
CA SER A 281 68.70 -21.56 18.38
C SER A 281 69.02 -23.07 18.48
N CYS A 282 68.87 -23.65 19.67
CA CYS A 282 69.05 -25.06 19.98
C CYS A 282 68.04 -25.47 21.07
N GLY A 283 67.61 -26.73 21.08
CA GLY A 283 66.71 -27.29 22.07
C GLY A 283 65.28 -26.71 22.01
N PRO A 284 64.49 -26.88 23.08
CA PRO A 284 63.14 -26.33 23.17
C PRO A 284 63.18 -24.81 23.32
N GLY A 285 62.44 -24.12 22.47
CA GLY A 285 62.39 -22.67 22.40
C GLY A 285 61.06 -22.14 21.88
N PHE A 286 61.05 -20.85 21.51
CA PHE A 286 59.87 -20.20 20.95
C PHE A 286 60.22 -19.37 19.71
N ARG A 287 59.30 -19.37 18.74
CA ARG A 287 59.25 -18.39 17.65
C ARG A 287 58.22 -17.33 17.97
N HIS A 288 58.51 -16.10 17.59
CA HIS A 288 57.63 -14.95 17.78
C HIS A 288 57.30 -14.35 16.42
N ARG A 289 56.12 -13.77 16.26
CA ARG A 289 55.79 -12.96 15.08
C ARG A 289 55.12 -11.67 15.50
N VAL A 290 55.26 -10.67 14.66
CA VAL A 290 54.60 -9.37 14.84
C VAL A 290 53.25 -9.42 14.14
N LEU A 291 52.22 -8.89 14.81
CA LEU A 291 50.91 -8.66 14.19
C LEU A 291 50.78 -7.16 13.94
N LEU A 292 50.39 -6.80 12.73
CA LEU A 292 50.05 -5.44 12.38
C LEU A 292 48.54 -5.35 12.22
N CYS A 293 47.94 -4.29 12.75
CA CYS A 293 46.56 -3.96 12.45
C CYS A 293 46.55 -3.09 11.19
N LYS A 294 45.92 -3.53 10.10
CA LYS A 294 45.90 -2.79 8.83
C LYS A 294 44.49 -2.61 8.32
N ARG A 295 44.25 -1.51 7.59
CA ARG A 295 42.95 -1.20 6.98
C ARG A 295 43.00 -1.46 5.47
N GLY A 296 42.75 -2.70 5.07
CA GLY A 296 42.91 -3.16 3.67
C GLY A 296 44.38 -3.43 3.27
N GLU A 297 44.58 -3.95 2.06
CA GLU A 297 45.88 -4.42 1.55
C GLU A 297 46.97 -3.33 1.46
N SER A 298 46.58 -2.10 1.13
CA SER A 298 47.47 -0.95 0.94
C SER A 298 47.30 0.14 2.00
N GLY A 299 46.61 -0.15 3.10
CA GLY A 299 46.32 0.80 4.17
C GLY A 299 47.44 0.99 5.19
N ASP A 300 47.36 2.10 5.93
CA ASP A 300 48.25 2.44 7.03
C ASP A 300 48.19 1.42 8.17
N THR A 301 49.30 1.30 8.89
CA THR A 301 49.35 0.49 10.12
C THR A 301 48.67 1.25 11.25
N LEU A 302 47.65 0.63 11.84
CA LEU A 302 46.81 1.18 12.89
C LEU A 302 47.20 0.64 14.28
N PRO A 303 46.76 1.30 15.36
CA PRO A 303 46.87 0.76 16.71
C PRO A 303 46.15 -0.58 16.86
N GLU A 304 46.73 -1.52 17.61
CA GLU A 304 46.17 -2.85 17.89
C GLU A 304 44.73 -2.82 18.43
N SER A 305 44.34 -1.75 19.13
CA SER A 305 43.00 -1.60 19.72
C SER A 305 41.90 -1.46 18.68
N GLN A 306 42.22 -1.06 17.44
CA GLN A 306 41.24 -0.89 16.38
C GLN A 306 40.89 -2.21 15.69
N CYS A 307 41.75 -3.24 15.77
CA CYS A 307 41.47 -4.53 15.18
C CYS A 307 40.61 -5.41 16.10
N PRO A 308 39.77 -6.29 15.52
CA PRO A 308 38.87 -7.15 16.28
C PRO A 308 39.65 -8.07 17.23
N LYS A 309 39.25 -8.14 18.50
CA LYS A 309 39.88 -9.07 19.46
C LYS A 309 39.64 -10.54 19.10
N HIS A 310 38.48 -10.81 18.50
CA HIS A 310 38.13 -12.13 17.99
C HIS A 310 38.93 -12.40 16.71
N GLY A 311 39.53 -13.59 16.61
CA GLY A 311 40.36 -13.97 15.47
C GLY A 311 41.79 -13.40 15.49
N ARG A 312 42.23 -12.74 16.57
CA ARG A 312 43.62 -12.29 16.73
C ARG A 312 44.57 -13.50 16.63
N PRO A 313 45.50 -13.54 15.65
CA PRO A 313 46.43 -14.66 15.52
C PRO A 313 47.39 -14.77 16.72
N THR A 314 47.97 -15.94 16.97
CA THR A 314 48.95 -16.12 18.04
C THR A 314 50.27 -15.42 17.73
N THR A 315 50.88 -14.75 18.70
CA THR A 315 52.19 -14.07 18.54
C THR A 315 53.38 -14.94 18.91
N ARG A 316 53.13 -16.09 19.56
CA ARG A 316 54.16 -16.98 20.09
C ARG A 316 53.79 -18.43 19.87
N VAL A 317 54.74 -19.22 19.40
CA VAL A 317 54.60 -20.65 19.13
C VAL A 317 55.84 -21.41 19.62
N ARG A 318 55.65 -22.64 20.11
CA ARG A 318 56.76 -23.50 20.53
C ARG A 318 57.50 -24.06 19.32
N CYS A 319 58.83 -24.13 19.44
CA CYS A 319 59.71 -24.81 18.50
C CYS A 319 60.68 -25.70 19.29
N ASN A 320 61.18 -26.75 18.66
CA ASN A 320 62.17 -27.63 19.27
C ASN A 320 63.25 -27.95 18.24
N LEU A 321 64.44 -27.40 18.47
CA LEU A 321 65.62 -27.60 17.62
C LEU A 321 66.56 -28.65 18.23
N GLN A 322 67.68 -28.91 17.55
CA GLN A 322 68.70 -29.86 18.00
C GLN A 322 69.29 -29.49 19.38
N ARG A 323 69.76 -30.48 20.16
CA ARG A 323 70.24 -30.25 21.54
C ARG A 323 71.33 -29.18 21.64
N CYS A 324 71.27 -28.37 22.68
CA CYS A 324 72.25 -27.32 22.92
C CYS A 324 73.63 -27.86 23.31
N PRO A 325 74.73 -27.21 22.87
CA PRO A 325 76.06 -27.53 23.32
C PRO A 325 76.26 -27.18 24.82
N PRO A 326 77.15 -27.89 25.53
CA PRO A 326 77.40 -27.68 26.96
C PRO A 326 78.07 -26.31 27.23
N PRO A 327 77.79 -25.65 28.38
CA PRO A 327 78.35 -24.33 28.71
C PRO A 327 79.88 -24.38 28.89
N MET A 328 80.61 -23.48 28.23
CA MET A 328 82.05 -23.32 28.41
C MET A 328 82.38 -22.60 29.73
N ALA A 329 83.23 -23.20 30.58
CA ALA A 329 83.71 -22.59 31.80
C ALA A 329 84.73 -21.47 31.51
N LEU A 330 84.53 -20.25 32.06
CA LEU A 330 85.51 -19.16 31.99
C LEU A 330 86.74 -19.50 32.84
N GLY A 331 87.88 -19.76 32.20
CA GLY A 331 89.17 -19.91 32.84
C GLY A 331 89.81 -18.57 33.22
N ARG A 332 90.23 -18.43 34.48
CA ARG A 332 91.06 -17.31 35.00
C ARG A 332 92.39 -17.22 34.23
N GLY A 333 92.64 -16.09 33.57
CA GLY A 333 93.94 -15.72 32.98
C GLY A 333 94.58 -14.54 33.72
N LYS A 334 95.83 -14.72 34.17
CA LYS A 334 96.63 -13.83 35.00
C LYS A 334 96.91 -12.44 34.39
N ALA A 335 96.97 -11.46 35.29
CA ALA A 335 97.55 -10.14 35.05
C ALA A 335 99.07 -10.23 34.74
N GLY A 336 99.48 -9.56 33.67
CA GLY A 336 100.86 -9.22 33.35
C GLY A 336 100.85 -7.87 32.64
N GLY A 337 101.14 -6.81 33.40
CA GLY A 337 101.20 -5.44 32.90
C GLY A 337 102.58 -5.09 32.33
N LEU A 338 102.57 -4.20 31.35
CA LEU A 338 103.55 -3.14 30.99
C LEU A 338 102.99 -2.50 29.71
N ALA A 339 102.22 -1.41 29.80
CA ALA A 339 102.67 -0.02 29.85
C ALA A 339 103.05 0.54 28.47
N GLY A 340 102.31 1.58 28.04
CA GLY A 340 102.80 2.56 27.06
C GLY A 340 101.84 2.92 25.93
N THR A 341 101.01 3.96 26.17
CA THR A 341 100.72 5.12 25.29
C THR A 341 100.22 4.91 23.85
N ASN A 342 99.26 5.64 23.28
CA ASN A 342 98.36 6.72 23.71
C ASN A 342 97.37 7.01 22.55
N MET A 343 96.16 7.46 22.91
CA MET A 343 95.27 8.43 22.23
C MET A 343 94.73 8.26 20.79
N GLY A 344 93.41 8.49 20.69
CA GLY A 344 92.74 9.19 19.58
C GLY A 344 91.50 8.44 19.07
N SER A 345 90.27 8.79 19.47
CA SER A 345 89.40 9.83 18.87
C SER A 345 89.11 9.57 17.37
N ALA A 346 87.93 9.70 16.80
CA ALA A 346 86.58 10.12 17.18
C ALA A 346 85.67 9.86 15.95
N MET A 347 84.34 10.00 16.12
CA MET A 347 83.31 10.44 15.16
C MET A 347 83.48 10.11 13.66
N TYR A 348 82.48 9.55 12.99
CA TYR A 348 81.12 10.11 12.84
C TYR A 348 80.04 9.04 12.80
#